data_AF-A0A840QAA5-F1
#
_entry.id   AF-A0A840QAA5-F1
#
_cell.length_a   1.000
_cell.length_b   1.000
_cell.length_c   1.000
_cell.angle_alpha   90.00
_cell.angle_beta   90.00
_cell.angle_gamma   90.00
#
_symmetry.space_group_name_H-M   'P 1'
#
loop_
_entity.id
_entity.type
_entity.pdbx_description
1 polymer ?
#
loop_
_entity_poly.entity_id
_entity_poly.type
_entity_poly.pdbx_seq_one_letter_code
_entity_poly.pdbx_strand_id
1 'polypeptide(L)'
;MTEDAACAVAHGEVPVEPGGRTLAAVFASPVAEYLLRYGRDLGFRPLLIEPDAERAASAGPDAVSAVPELDADADVVVTDHHRAELGPVLREVLKHDVRWVGIMGNPRHVGPHVAALQDLGVPDAEIKRVHRPIGLNIGSRTPPEIAIATLAGLLADRNGKPGGFAFPV
;
A
#
# COMPACT_ATOMS: atom_id res chain seq x y z
N MET A 1 -0.68 -28.22 -3.35
CA MET A 1 -1.31 -27.66 -4.56
C MET A 1 -1.52 -28.82 -5.52
N THR A 2 -2.75 -29.12 -5.90
CA THR A 2 -3.05 -30.10 -6.95
C THR A 2 -2.66 -29.54 -8.30
N GLU A 3 -2.26 -30.40 -9.23
CA GLU A 3 -1.87 -30.07 -10.62
C GLU A 3 -2.94 -29.22 -11.33
N ASP A 4 -4.22 -29.50 -11.04
CA ASP A 4 -5.39 -28.79 -11.56
C ASP A 4 -5.44 -27.29 -11.19
N ALA A 5 -5.02 -26.91 -9.98
CA ALA A 5 -5.12 -25.52 -9.53
C ALA A 5 -4.06 -24.62 -10.18
N ALA A 6 -2.84 -25.15 -10.40
CA ALA A 6 -1.80 -24.43 -11.13
C ALA A 6 -2.14 -24.32 -12.62
N CYS A 7 -2.77 -25.36 -13.19
CA CYS A 7 -3.25 -25.38 -14.56
C CYS A 7 -4.34 -24.31 -14.80
N ALA A 8 -5.33 -24.20 -13.91
CA ALA A 8 -6.38 -23.18 -14.00
C ALA A 8 -5.82 -21.74 -13.94
N VAL A 9 -4.79 -21.49 -13.12
CA VAL A 9 -4.07 -20.20 -13.10
C VAL A 9 -3.42 -19.92 -14.46
N ALA A 10 -2.74 -20.91 -15.04
CA ALA A 10 -2.07 -20.76 -16.33
C ALA A 10 -3.07 -20.51 -17.48
N HIS A 11 -4.28 -21.06 -17.39
CA HIS A 11 -5.37 -20.82 -18.33
C HIS A 11 -6.16 -19.54 -18.06
N GLY A 12 -5.89 -18.84 -16.94
CA GLY A 12 -6.59 -17.60 -16.60
C GLY A 12 -8.03 -17.80 -16.13
N GLU A 13 -8.36 -18.99 -15.65
CA GLU A 13 -9.72 -19.37 -15.23
C GLU A 13 -10.04 -18.96 -13.78
N VAL A 14 -9.04 -18.48 -13.05
CA VAL A 14 -9.21 -18.01 -11.67
C VAL A 14 -9.90 -16.64 -11.68
N PRO A 15 -11.13 -16.52 -11.15
CA PRO A 15 -11.85 -15.26 -11.13
C PRO A 15 -11.18 -14.28 -10.16
N VAL A 16 -11.26 -12.99 -10.51
CA VAL A 16 -10.93 -11.91 -9.59
C VAL A 16 -12.14 -11.71 -8.67
N GLU A 17 -11.98 -11.99 -7.38
CA GLU A 17 -13.02 -11.71 -6.37
C GLU A 17 -13.00 -10.21 -6.03
N PRO A 18 -14.02 -9.43 -6.45
CA PRO A 18 -13.99 -7.99 -6.30
C PRO A 18 -14.30 -7.57 -4.85
N GLY A 19 -13.55 -6.61 -4.33
CA GLY A 19 -13.87 -5.89 -3.10
C GLY A 19 -13.60 -6.64 -1.80
N GLY A 20 -12.91 -7.78 -1.85
CA GLY A 20 -12.62 -8.59 -0.67
C GLY A 20 -11.59 -7.97 0.29
N ARG A 21 -10.79 -6.99 -0.16
CA ARG A 21 -9.70 -6.37 0.62
C ARG A 21 -9.57 -4.89 0.29
N THR A 22 -9.28 -4.07 1.30
CA THR A 22 -9.10 -2.62 1.11
C THR A 22 -7.66 -2.30 0.71
N LEU A 23 -7.46 -1.54 -0.36
CA LEU A 23 -6.17 -0.91 -0.70
C LEU A 23 -6.29 0.59 -0.48
N ALA A 24 -5.69 1.09 0.60
CA ALA A 24 -5.69 2.49 0.96
C ALA A 24 -4.39 3.16 0.49
N ALA A 25 -4.50 4.15 -0.39
CA ALA A 25 -3.40 5.06 -0.69
C ALA A 25 -3.51 6.29 0.21
N VAL A 26 -2.40 6.72 0.81
CA VAL A 26 -2.32 7.97 1.57
C VAL A 26 -1.62 9.03 0.71
N PHE A 27 -2.26 10.20 0.66
CA PHE A 27 -1.96 11.37 -0.17
C PHE A 27 -2.27 11.19 -1.66
N ALA A 28 -2.95 12.18 -2.22
CA ALA A 28 -3.18 12.27 -3.66
C ALA A 28 -1.84 12.50 -4.37
N SER A 29 -1.46 11.57 -5.23
CA SER A 29 -0.24 11.62 -6.03
C SER A 29 -0.43 10.85 -7.34
N PRO A 30 0.42 11.08 -8.37
CA PRO A 30 0.39 10.24 -9.57
C PRO A 30 0.58 8.76 -9.26
N VAL A 31 1.38 8.40 -8.24
CA VAL A 31 1.56 7.01 -7.83
C VAL A 31 0.26 6.44 -7.25
N ALA A 32 -0.43 7.19 -6.38
CA ALA A 32 -1.71 6.78 -5.81
C ALA A 32 -2.77 6.51 -6.88
N GLU A 33 -2.84 7.36 -7.91
CA GLU A 33 -3.78 7.20 -9.03
C GLU A 33 -3.58 5.85 -9.73
N TYR A 34 -2.35 5.54 -10.16
CA TYR A 34 -2.04 4.26 -10.80
C TYR A 34 -2.21 3.08 -9.84
N LEU A 35 -1.80 3.24 -8.59
CA LEU A 35 -1.90 2.20 -7.56
C LEU A 35 -3.34 1.77 -7.33
N LEU A 36 -4.26 2.73 -7.14
CA LEU A 36 -5.67 2.45 -6.90
C LEU A 36 -6.37 1.93 -8.16
N ARG A 37 -5.98 2.40 -9.36
CA ARG A 37 -6.48 1.85 -10.62
C ARG A 37 -6.12 0.38 -10.77
N TYR A 38 -4.83 0.05 -10.69
CA TYR A 38 -4.36 -1.34 -10.82
C TYR A 38 -4.84 -2.22 -9.67
N GLY A 39 -4.95 -1.66 -8.45
CA GLY A 39 -5.53 -2.37 -7.31
C GLY A 39 -6.97 -2.79 -7.56
N ARG A 40 -7.80 -1.91 -8.16
CA ARG A 40 -9.17 -2.25 -8.55
C ARG A 40 -9.21 -3.42 -9.53
N ASP A 41 -8.33 -3.42 -10.53
CA ASP A 41 -8.21 -4.52 -11.50
C ASP A 41 -7.77 -5.85 -10.85
N LEU A 42 -7.04 -5.78 -9.73
CA LEU A 42 -6.63 -6.94 -8.92
C LEU A 42 -7.69 -7.36 -7.88
N GLY A 43 -8.86 -6.73 -7.85
CA GLY A 43 -9.96 -7.06 -6.94
C GLY A 43 -9.91 -6.34 -5.59
N PHE A 44 -8.99 -5.39 -5.37
CA PHE A 44 -9.03 -4.56 -4.18
C PHE A 44 -10.18 -3.55 -4.24
N ARG A 45 -10.75 -3.21 -3.08
CA ARG A 45 -11.56 -2.02 -2.88
C ARG A 45 -10.63 -0.83 -2.67
N PRO A 46 -10.53 0.11 -3.63
CA PRO A 46 -9.65 1.27 -3.51
C PRO A 46 -10.20 2.27 -2.50
N LEU A 47 -9.28 2.93 -1.78
CA LEU A 47 -9.55 4.03 -0.87
C LEU A 47 -8.41 5.04 -0.98
N LEU A 48 -8.73 6.32 -1.14
CA LEU A 48 -7.74 7.39 -1.05
C LEU A 48 -7.93 8.17 0.25
N ILE A 49 -6.88 8.29 1.06
CA ILE A 49 -6.86 9.13 2.26
C ILE A 49 -6.06 10.39 1.93
N GLU A 50 -6.72 11.52 1.77
CA GLU A 50 -6.10 12.82 1.49
C GLU A 50 -6.61 13.85 2.50
N PRO A 51 -5.83 14.19 3.56
CA PRO A 51 -6.32 15.05 4.64
C PRO A 51 -6.68 16.47 4.20
N ASP A 52 -6.15 16.94 3.07
CA ASP A 52 -6.60 18.18 2.43
C ASP A 52 -7.97 17.95 1.76
N ALA A 53 -9.02 18.54 2.33
CA ALA A 53 -10.39 18.32 1.87
C ALA A 53 -10.64 18.77 0.41
N GLU A 54 -9.95 19.80 -0.07
CA GLU A 54 -10.09 20.28 -1.46
C GLU A 54 -9.43 19.30 -2.43
N ARG A 55 -8.26 18.77 -2.07
CA ARG A 55 -7.59 17.71 -2.85
C ARG A 55 -8.38 16.41 -2.83
N ALA A 56 -8.94 16.01 -1.69
CA ALA A 56 -9.80 14.83 -1.59
C ALA A 56 -11.02 14.96 -2.50
N ALA A 57 -11.72 16.10 -2.45
CA ALA A 57 -12.87 16.35 -3.31
C ALA A 57 -12.52 16.30 -4.81
N SER A 58 -11.32 16.77 -5.17
CA SER A 58 -10.82 16.75 -6.55
C SER A 58 -10.39 15.36 -7.03
N ALA A 59 -9.99 14.47 -6.11
CA ALA A 59 -9.50 13.14 -6.45
C ALA A 59 -10.61 12.12 -6.76
N GLY A 60 -11.85 12.39 -6.36
CA GLY A 60 -13.02 11.60 -6.71
C GLY A 60 -13.72 10.93 -5.52
N PRO A 61 -14.76 10.12 -5.78
CA PRO A 61 -15.68 9.63 -4.74
C PRO A 61 -15.06 8.60 -3.78
N ASP A 62 -13.97 7.94 -4.19
CA ASP A 62 -13.25 6.97 -3.35
C ASP A 62 -12.28 7.66 -2.37
N ALA A 63 -12.25 9.01 -2.36
CA ALA A 63 -11.37 9.81 -1.50
C ALA A 63 -12.07 10.27 -0.22
N VAL A 64 -11.34 10.19 0.89
CA VAL A 64 -11.76 10.65 2.22
C VAL A 64 -10.73 11.61 2.80
N SER A 65 -11.20 12.59 3.56
CA SER A 65 -10.35 13.61 4.20
C SER A 65 -9.85 13.25 5.59
N ALA A 66 -10.16 12.05 6.06
CA ALA A 66 -9.70 11.52 7.34
C ALA A 66 -9.51 10.01 7.23
N VAL A 67 -8.66 9.45 8.08
CA VAL A 67 -8.49 8.00 8.19
C VAL A 67 -9.82 7.40 8.67
N PRO A 68 -10.49 6.55 7.86
CA PRO A 68 -11.71 5.86 8.29
C PRO A 68 -11.32 4.68 9.19
N GLU A 69 -12.32 3.94 9.68
CA GLU A 69 -12.05 2.66 10.30
C GLU A 69 -11.42 1.70 9.27
N LEU A 70 -10.25 1.17 9.59
CA LEU A 70 -9.52 0.20 8.77
C LEU A 70 -9.53 -1.16 9.47
N ASP A 71 -9.89 -2.20 8.72
CA ASP A 71 -9.94 -3.59 9.17
C ASP A 71 -8.57 -4.30 9.02
N ALA A 72 -8.52 -5.53 9.53
CA ALA A 72 -7.32 -6.37 9.49
C ALA A 72 -6.96 -6.93 8.11
N ASP A 73 -7.77 -6.66 7.09
CA ASP A 73 -7.49 -7.03 5.70
C ASP A 73 -6.98 -5.84 4.87
N ALA A 74 -6.89 -4.64 5.46
CA ALA A 74 -6.48 -3.43 4.79
C ALA A 74 -4.96 -3.34 4.55
N ASP A 75 -4.60 -2.90 3.35
CA ASP A 75 -3.26 -2.56 2.92
C ASP A 75 -3.12 -1.05 2.77
N VAL A 76 -2.23 -0.43 3.56
CA VAL A 76 -2.04 1.03 3.56
C VAL A 76 -0.70 1.41 2.94
N VAL A 77 -0.75 2.24 1.90
CA VAL A 77 0.43 2.69 1.14
C VAL A 77 0.52 4.21 1.19
N VAL A 78 1.56 4.72 1.83
CA VAL A 78 1.87 6.16 1.85
C VAL A 78 2.66 6.53 0.61
N THR A 79 2.04 7.33 -0.26
CA THR A 79 2.57 7.67 -1.59
C THR A 79 3.25 9.03 -1.70
N ASP A 80 3.37 9.74 -0.58
CA ASP A 80 4.20 10.94 -0.46
C ASP A 80 4.81 11.01 0.94
N HIS A 81 6.12 11.17 1.01
CA HIS A 81 6.88 11.16 2.26
C HIS A 81 7.39 12.54 2.69
N HIS A 82 7.02 13.61 1.99
CA HIS A 82 7.41 15.00 2.32
C HIS A 82 6.25 15.86 2.83
N ARG A 83 5.05 15.29 2.97
CA ARG A 83 3.87 15.98 3.48
C ARG A 83 4.04 16.31 4.97
N ALA A 84 3.64 17.52 5.37
CA ALA A 84 3.66 17.93 6.78
C ALA A 84 2.69 17.08 7.62
N GLU A 85 1.66 16.55 6.98
CA GLU A 85 0.62 15.71 7.54
C GLU A 85 1.07 14.25 7.73
N LEU A 86 2.28 13.88 7.30
CA LEU A 86 2.78 12.51 7.33
C LEU A 86 2.69 11.87 8.72
N GLY A 87 3.25 12.53 9.74
CA GLY A 87 3.23 12.04 11.12
C GLY A 87 1.80 11.85 11.64
N PRO A 88 0.96 12.91 11.63
CA PRO A 88 -0.43 12.80 12.10
C PRO A 88 -1.23 11.71 11.39
N VAL A 89 -1.21 11.64 10.05
CA VAL A 89 -2.00 10.65 9.31
C VAL A 89 -1.52 9.22 9.61
N LEU A 90 -0.21 9.00 9.61
CA LEU A 90 0.35 7.68 9.84
C LEU A 90 0.14 7.22 11.29
N ARG A 91 0.15 8.14 12.27
CA ARG A 91 -0.24 7.84 13.65
C ARG A 91 -1.69 7.37 13.73
N GLU A 92 -2.61 8.02 13.03
CA GLU A 92 -4.02 7.59 13.01
C GLU A 92 -4.16 6.21 12.36
N VAL A 93 -3.47 5.93 11.24
CA VAL A 93 -3.44 4.60 10.62
C VAL A 93 -2.95 3.53 11.60
N LEU A 94 -1.87 3.80 12.34
CA LEU A 94 -1.26 2.83 13.27
C LEU A 94 -2.13 2.49 14.49
N LYS A 95 -3.20 3.24 14.75
CA LYS A 95 -4.20 2.87 15.77
C LYS A 95 -5.04 1.65 15.37
N HIS A 96 -5.04 1.31 14.09
CA HIS A 96 -5.78 0.17 13.55
C HIS A 96 -4.87 -1.05 13.39
N ASP A 97 -5.45 -2.24 13.48
CA ASP A 97 -4.75 -3.50 13.25
C ASP A 97 -4.72 -3.85 11.76
N VAL A 98 -4.24 -2.93 10.92
CA VAL A 98 -4.16 -3.17 9.47
C VAL A 98 -3.19 -4.30 9.14
N ARG A 99 -3.48 -5.05 8.07
CA ARG A 99 -2.64 -6.15 7.58
C ARG A 99 -1.21 -5.70 7.30
N TRP A 100 -1.09 -4.55 6.64
CA TRP A 100 0.18 -4.05 6.13
C TRP A 100 0.16 -2.53 6.00
N VAL A 101 1.27 -1.89 6.37
CA VAL A 101 1.46 -0.45 6.22
C VAL A 101 2.87 -0.15 5.74
N GLY A 102 3.00 0.69 4.71
CA GLY A 102 4.31 1.05 4.18
C GLY A 102 4.35 2.41 3.52
N ILE A 103 5.57 2.92 3.38
CA ILE A 103 5.84 4.26 2.84
C ILE A 103 6.95 4.21 1.79
N MET A 104 6.72 4.88 0.67
CA MET A 104 7.76 5.06 -0.33
C MET A 104 8.98 5.81 0.22
N GLY A 105 10.16 5.55 -0.35
CA GLY A 105 11.36 6.28 0.00
C GLY A 105 12.63 5.58 -0.43
N ASN A 106 13.75 6.29 -0.31
CA ASN A 106 15.06 5.73 -0.59
C ASN A 106 15.51 4.84 0.59
N PRO A 107 15.90 3.57 0.37
CA PRO A 107 16.41 2.69 1.42
C PRO A 107 17.70 3.20 2.08
N ARG A 108 18.45 4.11 1.43
CA ARG A 108 19.72 4.63 1.93
C ARG A 108 19.57 5.64 3.08
N HIS A 109 18.37 6.14 3.32
CA HIS A 109 18.12 7.16 4.34
C HIS A 109 17.01 6.72 5.28
N VAL A 110 17.17 7.07 6.56
CA VAL A 110 16.11 6.95 7.57
C VAL A 110 14.85 7.65 7.06
N GLY A 111 13.70 7.01 7.26
CA GLY A 111 12.45 7.56 6.78
C GLY A 111 12.00 8.78 7.58
N PRO A 112 11.45 9.81 6.92
CA PRO A 112 10.93 11.00 7.61
C PRO A 112 9.78 10.63 8.55
N HIS A 113 9.07 9.53 8.28
CA HIS A 113 8.05 8.99 9.18
C HIS A 113 8.59 8.64 10.57
N VAL A 114 9.86 8.23 10.69
CA VAL A 114 10.43 7.82 11.99
C VAL A 114 10.44 8.99 12.96
N ALA A 115 11.09 10.09 12.57
CA ALA A 115 11.13 11.31 13.39
C ALA A 115 9.72 11.88 13.59
N ALA A 116 8.92 11.96 12.52
CA ALA A 116 7.56 12.52 12.61
C ALA A 116 6.63 11.75 13.55
N LEU A 117 6.78 10.42 13.66
CA LEU A 117 6.01 9.59 14.59
C LEU A 117 6.58 9.66 16.02
N GLN A 118 7.90 9.70 16.18
CA GLN A 118 8.56 9.86 17.49
C GLN A 118 8.18 11.18 18.15
N ASP A 119 8.17 12.28 17.38
CA ASP A 119 7.75 13.61 17.86
C ASP A 119 6.28 13.63 18.34
N LEU A 120 5.46 12.68 17.85
CA LEU A 120 4.07 12.49 18.27
C LEU A 120 3.89 11.46 19.39
N GLY A 121 4.99 10.94 19.95
CA GLY A 121 4.97 9.97 21.05
C GLY A 121 4.57 8.55 20.64
N VAL A 122 4.65 8.21 19.36
CA VAL A 122 4.34 6.84 18.89
C VAL A 122 5.45 5.88 19.34
N PRO A 123 5.11 4.73 19.97
CA PRO A 123 6.11 3.77 20.40
C PRO A 123 6.95 3.21 19.24
N ASP A 124 8.25 3.00 19.47
CA ASP A 124 9.17 2.45 18.45
C ASP A 124 8.69 1.10 17.88
N ALA A 125 7.97 0.29 18.67
CA ALA A 125 7.40 -0.97 18.22
C ALA A 125 6.35 -0.77 17.10
N GLU A 126 5.53 0.27 17.21
CA GLU A 126 4.53 0.62 16.20
C GLU A 126 5.20 1.23 14.96
N ILE A 127 6.21 2.08 15.16
CA ILE A 127 6.98 2.67 14.04
C ILE A 127 7.63 1.57 13.19
N LYS A 128 8.15 0.51 13.82
CA LYS A 128 8.76 -0.64 13.13
C LYS A 128 7.80 -1.45 12.27
N ARG A 129 6.48 -1.30 12.44
CA ARG A 129 5.48 -1.92 11.56
C ARG A 129 5.45 -1.26 10.17
N VAL A 130 5.97 -0.04 10.04
CA VAL A 130 5.95 0.71 8.77
C VAL A 130 7.06 0.22 7.84
N HIS A 131 6.66 -0.47 6.77
CA HIS A 131 7.58 -0.98 5.74
C HIS A 131 8.18 0.16 4.90
N ARG A 132 9.50 0.12 4.71
CA ARG A 132 10.23 1.05 3.83
C ARG A 132 11.54 0.41 3.32
N PRO A 133 11.88 0.51 2.02
CA PRO A 133 11.03 1.02 0.94
C PRO A 133 9.88 0.04 0.63
N ILE A 134 8.81 0.55 0.03
CA ILE A 134 7.72 -0.28 -0.49
C ILE A 134 8.05 -0.86 -1.86
N GLY A 135 7.44 -2.00 -2.16
CA GLY A 135 7.49 -2.66 -3.47
C GLY A 135 8.74 -3.50 -3.73
N LEU A 136 8.63 -4.36 -4.74
CA LEU A 136 9.74 -5.18 -5.20
C LEU A 136 10.78 -4.31 -5.92
N ASN A 137 12.05 -4.65 -5.77
CA ASN A 137 13.14 -3.98 -6.47
C ASN A 137 13.20 -4.40 -7.95
N ILE A 138 12.33 -3.80 -8.77
CA ILE A 138 12.28 -4.00 -10.23
C ILE A 138 12.96 -2.87 -11.02
N GLY A 139 13.63 -1.94 -10.33
CA GLY A 139 14.22 -0.76 -10.95
C GLY A 139 13.20 0.28 -11.43
N SER A 140 12.01 0.32 -10.82
CA SER A 140 10.93 1.25 -11.17
C SER A 140 11.35 2.72 -11.08
N ARG A 141 10.95 3.53 -12.05
CA ARG A 141 11.26 4.97 -12.15
C ARG A 141 10.03 5.84 -12.35
N THR A 142 9.01 5.33 -13.03
CA THR A 142 7.80 6.10 -13.35
C THR A 142 6.67 5.81 -12.35
N PRO A 143 5.69 6.70 -12.16
CA PRO A 143 4.54 6.43 -11.28
C PRO A 143 3.83 5.08 -11.51
N PRO A 144 3.50 4.66 -12.75
CA PRO A 144 2.90 3.35 -12.98
C PRO A 144 3.85 2.19 -12.66
N GLU A 145 5.15 2.30 -12.93
CA GLU A 145 6.12 1.27 -12.55
C GLU A 145 6.23 1.12 -11.02
N ILE A 146 6.21 2.23 -10.28
CA ILE A 146 6.23 2.23 -8.81
C ILE A 146 4.96 1.58 -8.26
N ALA A 147 3.80 1.88 -8.86
CA ALA A 147 2.54 1.23 -8.51
C ALA A 147 2.60 -0.29 -8.74
N ILE A 148 3.12 -0.75 -9.88
CA ILE A 148 3.32 -2.18 -10.18
C ILE A 148 4.27 -2.81 -9.16
N ALA A 149 5.42 -2.18 -8.89
CA ALA A 149 6.39 -2.65 -7.91
C ALA A 149 5.75 -2.84 -6.53
N THR A 150 4.95 -1.85 -6.11
CA THR A 150 4.24 -1.85 -4.82
C THR A 150 3.23 -2.98 -4.74
N LEU A 151 2.34 -3.11 -5.74
CA LEU A 151 1.34 -4.18 -5.78
C LEU A 151 1.97 -5.56 -5.83
N ALA A 152 3.02 -5.74 -6.64
CA ALA A 152 3.76 -7.00 -6.67
C ALA A 152 4.36 -7.33 -5.29
N GLY A 153 4.85 -6.33 -4.56
CA GLY A 153 5.35 -6.50 -3.19
C GLY A 153 4.26 -6.90 -2.21
N LEU A 154 3.11 -6.23 -2.24
CA LEU A 154 1.95 -6.56 -1.41
C LEU A 154 1.45 -7.99 -1.65
N LEU A 155 1.34 -8.39 -2.92
CA LEU A 155 0.92 -9.73 -3.30
C LEU A 155 1.94 -10.79 -2.87
N ALA A 156 3.23 -10.51 -3.03
CA ALA A 156 4.30 -11.41 -2.61
C ALA A 156 4.28 -11.62 -1.09
N ASP A 157 4.21 -10.54 -0.32
CA ASP A 157 4.11 -10.55 1.15
C ASP A 157 2.89 -11.34 1.62
N ARG A 158 1.70 -11.03 1.07
CA ARG A 158 0.45 -11.74 1.36
C ARG A 158 0.53 -13.25 1.10
N ASN A 159 1.26 -13.64 0.06
CA ASN A 159 1.41 -15.04 -0.33
C ASN A 159 2.62 -15.74 0.32
N GLY A 160 3.34 -15.06 1.23
CA GLY A 160 4.55 -15.59 1.86
C GLY A 160 5.66 -15.90 0.87
N LYS A 161 5.79 -15.10 -0.20
CA LYS A 161 6.80 -15.25 -1.26
C LYS A 161 7.79 -14.08 -1.24
N PRO A 162 9.06 -14.33 -1.57
CA PRO A 162 10.07 -13.26 -1.65
C PRO A 162 9.87 -12.34 -2.88
N GLY A 163 9.10 -12.78 -3.88
CA GLY A 163 9.09 -12.18 -5.21
C GLY A 163 10.35 -12.52 -6.02
N GLY A 164 10.29 -12.32 -7.35
CA GLY A 164 11.41 -12.57 -8.26
C GLY A 164 11.29 -13.87 -9.07
N PHE A 165 12.42 -14.34 -9.62
CA PHE A 165 12.45 -15.42 -10.62
C PHE A 165 12.76 -16.82 -10.03
N ALA A 166 12.94 -16.93 -8.71
CA ALA A 166 13.20 -18.20 -8.05
C ALA A 166 11.90 -18.86 -7.63
N PHE A 167 11.61 -20.03 -8.20
CA PHE A 167 10.46 -20.86 -7.83
C PHE A 167 10.98 -22.06 -7.02
N PRO A 168 10.58 -22.21 -5.74
CA PRO A 168 10.87 -23.45 -5.02
C PRO A 168 10.17 -24.60 -5.74
N VAL A 169 10.97 -25.57 -6.20
CA VAL A 169 10.51 -26.87 -6.73
C VAL A 169 9.92 -27.73 -5.63
#